data_AF-A0A7J7UDP3-F1
#
_entry.id   AF-A0A7J7UDP3-F1
#
_cell.length_a   1.000
_cell.length_b   1.000
_cell.length_c   1.000
_cell.angle_alpha   90.00
_cell.angle_beta   90.00
_cell.angle_gamma   90.00
#
_symmetry.space_group_name_H-M   'P 1'
#
loop_
_entity.id
_entity.type
_entity.pdbx_description
1 polymer ?
#
loop_
_entity_poly.entity_id
_entity_poly.type
_entity_poly.pdbx_seq_one_letter_code
_entity_poly.pdbx_strand_id
1 'polypeptide(L)' 'MKPIKEKACRRFRKSAKTRRVTQGKPSSGPVCRLCLQEPGDPEKLGEFLQKDNLSVHYFCLVSIRPPLL' A
#
# COMPACT_ATOMS: atom_id res chain seq x y z
N MET A 1 -18.27 -8.26 15.29
CA MET A 1 -17.60 -9.57 15.15
C MET A 1 -16.33 -9.37 14.32
N LYS A 2 -15.30 -10.18 14.59
CA LYS A 2 -13.85 -9.92 14.42
C LYS A 2 -13.34 -10.47 13.04
N PRO A 3 -12.03 -10.48 12.71
CA PRO A 3 -11.10 -9.37 12.41
C PRO A 3 -10.24 -9.71 11.15
N ILE A 4 -9.03 -9.11 11.04
CA ILE A 4 -7.84 -9.55 10.27
C ILE A 4 -7.58 -8.79 8.95
N LYS A 5 -6.77 -7.71 9.03
CA LYS A 5 -5.95 -7.29 7.89
C LYS A 5 -4.52 -7.74 8.14
N GLU A 6 -4.24 -8.86 7.47
CA GLU A 6 -2.95 -9.46 7.21
C GLU A 6 -1.88 -8.40 6.88
N LYS A 7 -0.77 -8.47 7.61
CA LYS A 7 0.43 -7.69 7.37
C LYS A 7 1.63 -8.53 7.74
N ALA A 8 2.38 -8.96 6.72
CA ALA A 8 3.83 -8.79 6.62
C ALA A 8 4.46 -9.85 5.71
N CYS A 9 5.07 -9.43 4.60
CA CYS A 9 6.35 -10.01 4.20
C CYS A 9 7.40 -9.62 5.26
N ARG A 10 7.45 -10.46 6.30
CA ARG A 10 8.61 -11.06 6.95
C ARG A 10 9.91 -10.23 7.09
N ARG A 11 10.32 -10.14 8.37
CA ARG A 11 11.65 -9.88 8.98
C ARG A 11 11.97 -8.42 9.36
N PHE A 12 11.53 -8.05 10.56
CA PHE A 12 12.43 -7.35 11.48
C PHE A 12 12.28 -7.93 12.89
N ARG A 13 13.42 -8.17 13.55
CA ARG A 13 13.56 -8.99 14.76
C ARG A 13 13.06 -8.25 16.01
N LYS A 14 12.68 -9.06 17.00
CA LYS A 14 12.16 -8.75 18.34
C LYS A 14 12.85 -7.55 19.04
N SER A 15 12.06 -6.72 19.73
CA SER A 15 12.46 -6.21 21.06
C SER A 15 11.26 -5.75 21.88
N ALA A 16 11.20 -6.22 23.12
CA ALA A 16 10.13 -5.92 24.07
C ALA A 16 10.44 -4.62 24.82
N LYS A 17 9.57 -3.61 24.71
CA LYS A 17 9.41 -2.59 25.75
C LYS A 17 8.10 -1.82 25.55
N THR A 18 7.19 -2.00 26.50
CA THR A 18 6.03 -1.17 26.74
C THR A 18 6.44 0.29 26.96
N ARG A 19 5.98 1.21 26.11
CA ARG A 19 5.79 2.63 26.47
C ARG A 19 4.59 3.19 25.71
N ARG A 20 3.66 3.80 26.45
CA ARG A 20 2.51 4.53 25.91
C ARG A 20 3.04 5.63 24.99
N VAL A 21 2.68 5.57 23.71
CA VAL A 21 2.82 6.68 22.79
C VAL A 21 1.44 6.86 22.19
N THR A 22 0.91 8.06 22.37
CA THR A 22 -0.24 8.66 21.70
C THR A 22 -0.47 7.99 20.35
N GLN A 23 -1.69 7.50 20.12
CA GLN A 23 -2.18 7.01 18.83
C GLN A 23 -2.17 8.19 17.84
N GLY A 24 -0.98 8.61 17.40
CA GLY A 24 -0.82 9.43 16.23
C GLY A 24 -1.41 8.65 15.08
N LYS A 25 -2.40 9.26 14.42
CA LYS A 25 -3.00 8.71 13.20
C LYS A 25 -1.87 8.12 12.33
N PRO A 26 -2.00 6.92 11.73
CA PRO A 26 -1.15 6.59 10.61
C PRO A 26 -1.55 7.55 9.48
N SER A 27 -0.97 8.74 9.50
CA SER A 27 -1.20 9.82 8.54
C SER A 27 -0.37 9.58 7.29
N SER A 28 -0.40 8.36 6.78
CA SER A 28 0.17 8.04 5.48
C SER A 28 -1.00 7.55 4.65
N GLY A 29 -1.30 8.30 3.59
CA GLY A 29 -2.38 8.00 2.67
C GLY A 29 -2.21 6.64 2.00
N PRO A 30 -3.20 6.20 1.20
CA PRO A 30 -3.04 4.97 0.44
C PRO A 30 -1.89 5.11 -0.57
N VAL A 31 -0.96 4.15 -0.60
CA VAL A 31 0.13 4.07 -1.59
C VAL A 31 -0.13 2.96 -2.60
N CYS A 32 0.35 3.12 -3.83
CA CYS A 32 0.30 2.06 -4.84
C CYS A 32 1.08 0.84 -4.36
N ARG A 33 0.46 -0.35 -4.32
CA ARG A 33 1.10 -1.59 -3.85
C ARG A 33 2.18 -2.13 -4.80
N LEU A 34 2.21 -1.61 -6.03
CA LEU A 34 3.14 -2.05 -7.07
C LEU A 34 4.42 -1.21 -7.09
N CYS A 35 4.31 0.11 -6.95
CA CYS A 35 5.46 1.02 -6.98
C CYS A 35 5.76 1.72 -5.63
N LEU A 36 4.95 1.47 -4.59
CA LEU A 36 5.07 2.02 -3.24
C LEU A 36 5.04 3.56 -3.17
N GLN A 37 4.56 4.23 -4.21
CA GLN A 37 4.40 5.68 -4.27
C GLN A 37 2.96 6.10 -3.95
N GLU A 38 2.81 7.30 -3.38
CA GLU A 38 1.53 7.97 -3.18
C GLU A 38 0.85 8.29 -4.53
N PRO A 39 -0.48 8.56 -4.53
CA PRO A 39 -1.17 9.04 -5.72
C PRO A 39 -0.54 10.36 -6.17
N GLY A 40 -0.27 10.47 -7.46
CA GLY A 40 0.24 11.69 -8.05
C GLY A 40 -0.58 12.09 -9.26
N ASP A 41 0.09 12.76 -10.19
CA ASP A 41 -0.53 13.24 -11.43
C ASP A 41 -1.04 12.07 -12.30
N PRO A 42 -2.34 12.03 -12.65
CA PRO A 42 -2.94 10.92 -13.38
C PRO A 42 -2.46 10.86 -14.84
N GLU A 43 -1.98 11.96 -15.43
CA GLU A 43 -1.39 11.92 -16.77
C GLU A 43 -0.04 11.18 -16.77
N LYS A 44 0.70 11.24 -15.65
CA LYS A 44 2.00 10.59 -15.49
C LYS A 44 1.92 9.17 -14.91
N LEU A 45 1.06 8.95 -13.92
CA LEU A 45 0.97 7.70 -13.17
C LEU A 45 -0.26 6.87 -13.56
N GLY A 46 -1.21 7.45 -14.29
CA GLY A 46 -2.53 6.87 -14.49
C GLY A 46 -3.44 7.05 -13.27
N GLU A 47 -4.74 6.80 -13.47
CA GLU A 47 -5.74 6.88 -12.42
C GLU A 47 -5.36 6.02 -11.20
N PHE A 48 -5.55 6.57 -10.00
CA PHE A 48 -5.32 5.85 -8.76
C PHE A 48 -6.54 5.01 -8.40
N LEU A 49 -6.45 3.71 -8.60
CA LEU A 49 -7.53 2.75 -8.34
C LEU A 49 -7.43 2.24 -6.90
N GLN A 50 -8.47 2.51 -6.11
CA GLN A 50 -8.60 1.96 -4.76
C GLN A 50 -9.83 1.06 -4.67
N LYS A 51 -9.62 -0.20 -4.27
CA LYS A 51 -10.70 -1.15 -4.00
C LYS A 51 -10.30 -2.05 -2.82
N ASP A 52 -11.15 -2.09 -1.80
CA ASP A 52 -10.90 -2.83 -0.55
C ASP A 52 -9.53 -2.48 0.06
N ASN A 53 -8.58 -3.43 0.01
CA ASN A 53 -7.23 -3.30 0.54
C ASN A 53 -6.16 -3.16 -0.55
N LEU A 54 -6.60 -3.01 -1.80
CA LEU A 54 -5.77 -2.81 -2.97
C LEU A 54 -5.83 -1.35 -3.39
N SER A 55 -4.65 -0.77 -3.53
CA SER A 55 -4.44 0.57 -4.07
C SER A 55 -3.35 0.44 -5.13
N VAL A 56 -3.67 0.79 -6.37
CA VAL A 56 -2.75 0.65 -7.52
C VAL A 56 -2.92 1.80 -8.49
N HIS A 57 -1.82 2.23 -9.10
CA HIS A 57 -1.87 3.10 -10.28
C HIS A 57 -2.31 2.28 -11.50
N TYR A 58 -3.16 2.85 -12.35
CA TYR A 58 -3.58 2.20 -13.60
C TYR A 58 -2.38 1.81 -14.48
N PHE A 59 -1.39 2.69 -14.65
CA PHE A 59 -0.20 2.35 -15.44
C PHE A 59 0.63 1.24 -14.79
N CYS A 60 0.73 1.18 -13.45
CA CYS A 60 1.38 0.05 -12.80
C CYS A 60 0.64 -1.27 -13.04
N LEU A 61 -0.70 -1.25 -13.11
CA LEU A 61 -1.51 -2.43 -13.40
C LEU A 61 -1.30 -2.93 -14.84
N VAL A 62 -1.22 -2.01 -15.81
CA VAL A 62 -0.98 -2.34 -17.22
C VAL A 62 0.45 -2.85 -17.44
N SER A 63 1.46 -2.21 -16.85
CA SER A 63 2.87 -2.58 -17.05
C SER A 63 3.28 -3.93 -16.46
N ILE A 64 2.47 -4.53 -15.57
CA ILE A 64 2.73 -5.87 -15.02
C ILE A 64 2.24 -6.98 -15.94
N ARG A 65 1.29 -6.69 -16.85
CA ARG A 65 0.90 -7.68 -17.86
C ARG A 65 1.95 -7.67 -18.96
N PRO A 66 2.67 -8.77 -19.20
CA PRO A 66 3.48 -8.86 -20.41
C PRO A 66 2.55 -8.58 -21.60
N PRO A 67 3.01 -7.84 -22.62
CA PRO A 67 2.23 -7.69 -23.85
C PRO A 67 1.91 -9.10 -24.31
N LEU A 68 0.62 -9.38 -24.51
CA LEU A 68 0.18 -10.65 -25.09
C LEU A 68 0.55 -10.65 -26.58
N LEU A 69 1.85 -10.70 -26.85
CA LEU A 69 2.49 -10.81 -28.16
C LEU A 69 3.42 -12.02 -28.15
#